data_AF-A0A2V6LVJ6-F1
#
_entry.id   AF-A0A2V6LVJ6-F1
#
_cell.length_a   1.000
_cell.length_b   1.000
_cell.length_c   1.000
_cell.angle_alpha   90.00
_cell.angle_beta   90.00
_cell.angle_gamma   90.00
#
_symmetry.space_group_name_H-M   'P 1'
#
loop_
_entity.id
_entity.type
_entity.pdbx_description
1 polymer ?
#
loop_
_entity_poly.entity_id
_entity_poly.type
_entity_poly.pdbx_seq_one_letter_code
_entity_poly.pdbx_strand_id
1 'polypeptide(L)'
;MCDYNVAQYKIKTFENRHLADSDAIKAEEGAVHQLEFPPEEPLRAELAAFIDSIEKRTPSRVDGWAGFHAVSVVEAALESARTGAWSDISK
;
A
#
# COMPACT_ATOMS: atom_id res chain seq x y z
N MET A 1 13.58 -5.84 -5.14
CA MET A 1 14.05 -4.54 -4.57
C MET A 1 13.17 -3.43 -5.14
N CYS A 2 12.89 -2.34 -4.41
CA CYS A 2 12.09 -1.21 -4.91
C CYS A 2 12.93 0.07 -4.90
N ASP A 3 12.90 0.85 -5.97
CA ASP A 3 13.61 2.14 -6.09
C ASP A 3 12.66 3.30 -5.79
N TYR A 4 12.86 3.96 -4.65
CA TYR A 4 12.05 5.10 -4.20
C TYR A 4 12.59 6.46 -4.69
N ASN A 5 13.72 6.49 -5.42
CA ASN A 5 14.29 7.72 -6.00
C ASN A 5 13.77 8.01 -7.41
N VAL A 6 13.02 7.09 -8.03
CA VAL A 6 12.28 7.39 -9.26
C VAL A 6 11.20 8.43 -8.92
N ALA A 7 10.93 9.34 -9.86
CA ALA A 7 9.90 10.37 -9.70
C ALA A 7 8.62 9.78 -9.06
N GLN A 8 8.01 10.52 -8.11
CA GLN A 8 6.95 10.07 -7.18
C GLN A 8 5.76 9.29 -7.81
N TYR A 9 5.61 9.35 -9.12
CA TYR A 9 4.58 8.71 -9.93
C TYR A 9 5.04 7.41 -10.63
N LYS A 10 6.21 6.88 -10.30
CA LYS A 10 6.74 5.66 -10.91
C LYS A 10 7.20 4.68 -9.83
N ILE A 11 6.65 3.47 -9.86
CA ILE A 11 7.14 2.37 -9.03
C ILE A 11 7.92 1.43 -9.95
N LYS A 12 9.21 1.27 -9.65
CA LYS A 12 10.07 0.31 -10.34
C LYS A 12 10.26 -0.93 -9.47
N THR A 13 9.83 -2.08 -9.98
CA THR A 13 10.00 -3.37 -9.34
C THR A 13 10.97 -4.24 -10.13
N PHE A 14 11.73 -5.06 -9.41
CA PHE A 14 12.76 -5.93 -9.97
C PHE A 14 12.53 -7.36 -9.48
N GLU A 15 12.42 -8.31 -10.41
CA GLU A 15 12.31 -9.74 -10.10
C GLU A 15 13.68 -10.42 -9.91
N ASN A 16 14.66 -9.68 -9.39
CA ASN A 16 16.01 -10.19 -9.15
C ASN A 16 15.96 -11.33 -8.14
N ARG A 17 16.69 -12.39 -8.44
CA ARG A 17 16.74 -13.62 -7.63
C ARG A 17 18.18 -13.96 -7.34
N HIS A 18 18.45 -14.33 -6.09
CA HIS A 18 19.75 -14.82 -5.67
C HIS A 18 19.72 -16.35 -5.78
N LEU A 19 20.63 -16.91 -6.55
CA LEU A 19 20.80 -18.35 -6.69
C LEU A 19 22.08 -18.77 -5.97
N ALA A 20 21.98 -19.77 -5.11
CA ALA A 20 23.16 -20.42 -4.55
C ALA A 20 23.76 -21.33 -5.63
N ASP A 21 25.01 -21.06 -6.01
CA ASP A 21 25.81 -21.91 -6.88
C ASP A 21 27.05 -22.36 -6.12
N SER A 22 27.00 -23.60 -5.63
CA SER A 22 28.08 -24.25 -4.89
C SER A 22 28.67 -23.37 -3.78
N ASP A 23 29.83 -22.76 -3.99
CA ASP A 23 30.55 -21.95 -2.98
C ASP A 23 30.31 -20.43 -3.15
N ALA A 24 29.38 -20.03 -4.01
CA ALA A 24 29.08 -18.64 -4.33
C ALA A 24 27.57 -18.35 -4.39
N ILE A 25 27.19 -17.13 -4.03
CA ILE A 25 25.84 -16.59 -4.29
C ILE A 25 25.92 -15.79 -5.58
N LYS A 26 25.19 -16.21 -6.61
CA LYS A 26 25.04 -15.48 -7.88
C LYS A 26 23.75 -14.66 -7.84
N ALA A 27 23.81 -13.45 -8.39
CA ALA A 27 22.62 -12.63 -8.61
C ALA A 27 22.21 -12.76 -10.08
N GLU A 28 20.96 -13.17 -10.33
CA GLU A 28 20.34 -13.16 -11.64
C GLU A 28 19.43 -11.93 -11.74
N GLU A 29 19.68 -11.09 -12.74
CA GLU A 29 18.86 -9.92 -13.02
C GLU A 29 17.56 -10.36 -13.69
N GLY A 30 16.44 -10.12 -13.00
CA GLY A 30 15.12 -10.49 -13.44
C GLY A 30 14.45 -9.39 -14.26
N ALA A 31 13.18 -9.61 -14.60
CA ALA A 31 12.39 -8.60 -15.31
C ALA A 31 12.28 -7.30 -14.49
N VAL A 32 12.33 -6.19 -15.20
CA VAL A 32 12.12 -4.85 -14.66
C VAL A 32 10.73 -4.39 -15.06
N HIS A 33 9.87 -4.14 -14.08
CA HIS A 33 8.55 -3.57 -14.32
C HIS A 33 8.49 -2.14 -13.81
N GLN A 34 8.00 -1.24 -14.66
CA GLN A 34 7.73 0.14 -14.31
C GLN A 34 6.24 0.40 -14.38
N LEU A 35 5.64 0.73 -13.24
CA LEU A 35 4.26 1.19 -13.16
C LEU A 35 4.26 2.71 -13.12
N GLU A 36 3.47 3.34 -13.98
CA GLU A 36 3.29 4.78 -14.02
C GLU A 36 1.91 5.14 -13.48
N PHE A 37 1.86 6.09 -12.57
CA PHE A 37 0.64 6.60 -11.95
C PHE A 37 0.46 8.06 -12.36
N PRO A 38 -0.78 8.55 -12.55
CA PRO A 38 -0.98 9.98 -12.73
C PRO A 38 -0.44 10.73 -11.50
N PRO A 39 0.24 11.88 -11.67
CA PRO A 39 0.62 12.74 -10.55
C PRO A 39 -0.62 13.51 -10.06
N GLU A 40 -1.59 12.77 -9.55
CA GLU A 40 -2.76 13.34 -8.91
C GLU A 40 -2.43 13.67 -7.45
N GLU A 41 -2.81 14.87 -7.01
CA GLU A 41 -2.65 15.28 -5.61
C GLU A 41 -3.73 14.56 -4.77
N PRO A 42 -3.34 13.70 -3.80
CA PRO A 42 -4.30 12.80 -3.15
C PRO A 42 -5.45 13.50 -2.41
N LEU A 43 -5.20 14.62 -1.73
CA LEU A 43 -6.24 15.30 -0.95
C LEU A 43 -7.26 15.99 -1.86
N ARG A 44 -6.82 16.57 -2.98
CA ARG A 44 -7.71 17.10 -4.02
C ARG A 44 -8.53 16.01 -4.65
N ALA A 45 -7.95 14.83 -4.91
CA ALA A 45 -8.68 13.68 -5.46
C ALA A 45 -9.79 13.22 -4.49
N GLU A 46 -9.46 13.14 -3.20
CA GLU A 46 -10.40 12.77 -2.15
C GLU A 46 -11.54 13.80 -2.00
N LEU A 47 -11.20 15.09 -1.96
CA LEU A 47 -12.19 16.17 -1.86
C LEU A 47 -13.13 16.20 -3.07
N ALA A 48 -12.59 16.03 -4.28
CA ALA A 48 -13.40 15.94 -5.49
C ALA A 48 -14.36 14.75 -5.44
N ALA A 49 -13.89 13.58 -5.00
CA ALA A 49 -14.73 12.40 -4.86
C ALA A 49 -15.83 12.55 -3.79
N PHE A 50 -15.53 13.26 -2.69
CA PHE A 50 -16.51 13.57 -1.66
C PHE A 50 -17.63 14.48 -2.18
N ILE A 51 -17.28 15.57 -2.87
CA ILE A 51 -18.25 16.49 -3.49
C ILE A 51 -19.10 15.74 -4.53
N ASP A 52 -18.45 14.94 -5.40
CA ASP A 52 -19.14 14.15 -6.43
C ASP A 52 -20.18 13.21 -5.83
N SER A 53 -19.87 12.58 -4.69
CA SER A 53 -20.79 11.68 -3.98
C SER A 53 -22.02 12.41 -3.45
N ILE A 54 -21.85 13.66 -2.98
CA ILE A 54 -22.95 14.53 -2.54
C ILE A 54 -23.83 14.91 -3.73
N GLU A 55 -23.22 15.40 -4.82
CA GLU A 55 -23.94 15.89 -5.99
C GLU A 55 -24.73 14.77 -6.68
N LYS A 56 -24.13 13.59 -6.83
CA LYS A 56 -24.74 12.44 -7.49
C LYS A 56 -25.58 11.57 -6.56
N ARG A 57 -25.59 11.86 -5.26
CA ARG A 57 -26.23 11.03 -4.22
C ARG A 57 -25.79 9.57 -4.29
N THR A 58 -24.51 9.33 -4.54
CA THR A 58 -23.93 7.99 -4.55
C THR A 58 -23.21 7.72 -3.23
N PRO A 59 -23.07 6.45 -2.83
CA PRO A 59 -22.25 6.09 -1.68
C PRO A 59 -20.83 6.65 -1.81
N SER A 60 -20.29 7.18 -0.72
CA SER A 60 -18.88 7.60 -0.67
C SER A 60 -17.98 6.39 -0.91
N ARG A 61 -16.84 6.62 -1.58
CA ARG A 61 -15.80 5.57 -1.76
C ARG A 61 -15.24 5.08 -0.41
N VAL A 62 -15.26 5.94 0.59
CA VAL A 62 -14.84 5.66 1.97
C VAL A 62 -15.92 6.19 2.89
N ASP A 63 -16.62 5.30 3.59
CA ASP A 63 -17.67 5.63 4.54
C ASP A 63 -17.16 5.57 5.99
N GLY A 64 -18.06 5.80 6.95
CA GLY A 64 -17.70 5.75 8.37
C GLY A 64 -17.20 4.37 8.82
N TRP A 65 -17.68 3.29 8.21
CA TRP A 65 -17.25 1.93 8.54
C TRP A 65 -15.84 1.66 8.05
N ALA A 66 -15.47 2.14 6.87
CA ALA A 66 -14.09 2.08 6.39
C ALA A 66 -13.13 2.79 7.36
N GLY A 67 -13.54 3.95 7.90
CA GLY A 67 -12.78 4.67 8.94
C GLY A 67 -12.67 3.89 10.25
N PHE A 68 -13.78 3.30 10.72
CA PHE A 68 -13.79 2.44 11.91
C PHE A 68 -12.82 1.26 11.77
N HIS A 69 -12.90 0.51 10.67
CA HIS A 69 -12.02 -0.62 10.43
C HIS A 69 -10.53 -0.23 10.36
N ALA A 70 -10.21 0.92 9.77
CA ALA A 70 -8.83 1.41 9.75
C ALA A 70 -8.28 1.62 11.16
N VAL A 71 -9.08 2.17 12.09
CA VAL A 71 -8.69 2.34 13.49
C VAL A 71 -8.55 0.98 14.18
N SER A 72 -9.49 0.05 13.99
CA SER A 72 -9.43 -1.30 14.58
C SER A 72 -8.14 -2.05 14.21
N VAL A 73 -7.67 -1.92 12.96
CA VAL A 73 -6.39 -2.52 12.53
C VAL A 73 -5.21 -1.94 13.31
N VAL A 74 -5.16 -0.61 13.46
CA VAL A 74 -4.07 0.07 14.18
C VAL A 74 -4.06 -0.33 15.66
N GLU A 75 -5.23 -0.42 16.28
CA GLU A 75 -5.36 -0.85 17.67
C GLU A 75 -4.92 -2.31 17.88
N ALA A 76 -5.34 -3.22 17.01
CA ALA A 76 -4.92 -4.62 17.05
C ALA A 76 -3.40 -4.77 16.84
N ALA A 77 -2.81 -4.00 15.91
CA ALA A 77 -1.37 -3.99 15.70
C ALA A 77 -0.61 -3.49 16.95
N LEU A 78 -1.14 -2.46 17.62
CA LEU A 78 -0.56 -1.93 18.86
C LEU A 78 -0.67 -2.92 20.02
N GLU A 79 -1.80 -3.63 20.15
CA GLU A 79 -1.97 -4.70 21.14
C GLU A 79 -1.00 -5.85 20.89
N SER A 80 -0.88 -6.31 19.65
CA SER A 80 0.04 -7.37 19.25
C SER A 80 1.49 -6.99 19.54
N ALA A 81 1.89 -5.77 19.20
CA ALA A 81 3.24 -5.26 19.48
C ALA A 81 3.57 -5.22 20.97
N ARG A 82 2.59 -4.94 21.84
CA ARG A 82 2.76 -4.89 23.30
C ARG A 82 2.81 -6.28 23.94
N THR A 83 2.01 -7.21 23.42
CA THR A 83 1.82 -8.54 24.03
C THR A 83 2.73 -9.60 23.43
N GLY A 84 3.26 -9.37 22.22
CA GLY A 84 3.96 -10.39 21.43
C GLY A 84 3.04 -11.50 20.92
N ALA A 85 1.71 -11.34 21.06
CA ALA A 85 0.72 -12.31 20.64
C ALA A 85 -0.04 -11.83 19.40
N TRP A 86 -0.68 -12.75 18.69
CA TRP A 86 -1.58 -12.41 17.60
C TRP A 86 -2.86 -11.77 18.15
N SER A 87 -3.28 -10.65 17.54
CA SER A 87 -4.55 -9.97 17.85
C SER A 87 -5.52 -10.09 16.68
N ASP A 88 -6.78 -10.37 16.99
CA ASP A 88 -7.87 -10.37 16.01
C ASP A 88 -8.39 -8.95 15.79
N ILE A 89 -8.60 -8.59 14.52
CA ILE A 89 -9.08 -7.28 14.07
C ILE A 89 -10.62 -7.24 14.07
N SER A 90 -11.28 -8.39 14.20
CA SER A 90 -12.73 -8.57 14.03
C SER A 90 -13.61 -8.11 15.23
N LYS A 91 -13.05 -7.39 16.21
CA LYS A 91 -13.79 -6.92 17.39
C LYS A 91 -14.59 -5.65 17.13
#